data_AF-A0A9N9V4D5-F1
#
_entry.id   AF-A0A9N9V4D5-F1
#
_cell.length_a   1.000
_cell.length_b   1.000
_cell.length_c   1.000
_cell.angle_alpha   90.00
_cell.angle_beta   90.00
_cell.angle_gamma   90.00
#
_symmetry.space_group_name_H-M   'P 1'
#
loop_
_entity.id
_entity.type
_entity.pdbx_description
1 polymer ?
#
loop_
_entity_poly.entity_id
_entity_poly.type
_entity_poly.pdbx_seq_one_letter_code
_entity_poly.pdbx_strand_id
1 'polypeptide(L)' 'ENNAVVVKEWNGSAWKDWTSIGGVVTESPVLDPRGGERTAIYVRGTNAALFSYD' A
#
# COMPACT_ATOMS: atom_id res chain seq x y z
N GLU A 1 7.63 -8.26 6.58
CA GLU A 1 8.80 -9.03 6.11
C GLU A 1 8.59 -9.43 4.66
N ASN A 2 9.65 -9.70 3.88
CA ASN A 2 9.66 -9.99 2.43
C ASN A 2 9.33 -8.82 1.48
N ASN A 3 9.77 -7.59 1.79
CA ASN A 3 9.48 -6.39 0.97
C ASN A 3 7.97 -6.23 0.65
N ALA A 4 7.12 -6.66 1.57
CA ALA A 4 5.69 -6.47 1.47
C ALA A 4 5.33 -5.01 1.75
N VAL A 5 4.27 -4.55 1.09
CA VAL A 5 3.65 -3.28 1.44
C VAL A 5 2.82 -3.48 2.68
N VAL A 6 3.06 -2.63 3.68
CA VAL A 6 2.29 -2.58 4.92
C VAL A 6 1.63 -1.22 5.04
N VAL A 7 0.37 -1.22 5.48
CA VAL A 7 -0.43 -0.01 5.66
C VAL A 7 -0.81 0.15 7.13
N LYS A 8 -0.90 1.42 7.56
CA LYS A 8 -1.46 1.81 8.85
C LYS A 8 -2.43 2.94 8.61
N GLU A 9 -3.68 2.74 9.01
CA GLU A 9 -4.76 3.68 8.71
C GLU A 9 -5.26 4.36 9.98
N TRP A 10 -5.68 5.62 9.83
CA TRP A 10 -6.40 6.35 10.86
C TRP A 10 -7.90 6.06 10.75
N ASN A 11 -8.52 5.64 11.85
CA ASN A 11 -9.96 5.31 11.85
C ASN A 11 -10.87 6.45 12.34
N GLY A 12 -10.31 7.64 12.60
CA GLY A 12 -11.03 8.77 13.19
C GLY A 12 -10.73 9.01 14.68
N SER A 13 -10.23 8.02 15.41
CA SER A 13 -9.92 8.13 16.85
C SER A 13 -8.61 7.47 17.28
N ALA A 14 -8.13 6.48 16.53
CA ALA A 14 -6.87 5.79 16.75
C ALA A 14 -6.26 5.31 15.42
N TRP A 15 -4.95 5.07 15.45
CA TRP A 15 -4.29 4.31 14.39
C TRP A 15 -4.62 2.83 14.53
N LYS A 16 -5.00 2.17 13.43
CA LYS A 16 -5.10 0.71 13.37
C LYS A 16 -3.72 0.06 13.50
N ASP A 17 -3.70 -1.26 13.71
CA ASP A 17 -2.47 -2.05 13.61
C ASP A 17 -1.93 -2.04 12.17
N TRP A 18 -0.62 -2.24 12.05
CA TRP A 18 0.02 -2.43 10.75
C TRP A 18 -0.53 -3.69 10.09
N THR A 19 -1.05 -3.55 8.87
CA THR A 19 -1.60 -4.67 8.10
C THR A 19 -0.82 -4.82 6.80
N SER A 20 -0.41 -6.05 6.48
CA SER A 20 0.22 -6.36 5.19
C SER A 20 -0.85 -6.45 4.11
N ILE A 21 -0.68 -5.70 3.02
CA ILE A 21 -1.48 -5.85 1.80
C ILE A 21 -0.76 -6.73 0.75
N GLY A 22 0.33 -7.38 1.18
CA GLY A 22 1.14 -8.25 0.34
C GLY A 22 2.04 -7.47 -0.62
N GLY A 23 2.33 -8.10 -1.75
CA GLY A 23 3.31 -7.60 -2.71
C GLY A 23 4.74 -7.95 -2.33
N VAL A 24 5.61 -7.93 -3.33
CA VAL A 24 7.07 -7.91 -3.16
C VAL A 24 7.56 -6.75 -3.99
N VAL A 25 7.89 -5.65 -3.32
CA VAL A 25 8.25 -4.41 -4.00
C VAL A 25 9.75 -4.31 -4.17
N THR A 26 10.16 -3.73 -5.29
CA THR A 26 11.56 -3.44 -5.59
C THR A 26 11.92 -1.97 -5.36
N GLU A 27 10.91 -1.11 -5.22
CA GLU A 27 11.03 0.34 -5.04
C GLU A 27 9.93 0.85 -4.11
N SER A 28 10.03 2.13 -3.72
CA SER A 28 9.04 2.81 -2.89
C SER A 28 7.65 2.82 -3.55
N PRO A 29 6.57 2.54 -2.79
CA PRO A 29 5.21 2.68 -3.29
C PRO A 29 4.85 4.15 -3.55
N VAL A 30 3.91 4.38 -4.47
CA VAL A 30 3.28 5.69 -4.71
C VAL A 30 1.82 5.62 -4.29
N LEU A 31 1.35 6.65 -3.58
CA LEU A 31 -0.04 6.77 -3.14
C LEU A 31 -0.78 7.79 -4.01
N ASP A 32 -2.00 7.44 -4.40
CA ASP A 32 -2.92 8.29 -5.16
C ASP A 32 -4.27 8.39 -4.42
N PRO A 33 -4.52 9.51 -3.73
CA PRO A 33 -5.78 9.73 -3.03
C PRO A 33 -6.89 10.00 -4.05
N ARG A 34 -7.77 9.02 -4.23
CA ARG A 34 -8.91 9.10 -5.18
C ARG A 34 -10.14 9.81 -4.59
N GLY A 35 -10.04 10.30 -3.36
CA GLY A 35 -11.10 10.98 -2.62
C GLY A 35 -11.95 10.03 -1.78
N GLY A 36 -12.59 10.57 -0.73
CA GLY A 36 -13.31 9.77 0.26
C GLY A 36 -12.38 8.86 1.05
N GLU A 37 -12.82 7.64 1.35
CA GLU A 37 -12.04 6.62 2.08
C GLU A 37 -11.21 5.73 1.14
N ARG A 38 -10.96 6.15 -0.11
CA ARG A 38 -10.27 5.35 -1.13
C ARG A 38 -8.90 5.93 -1.47
N THR A 39 -7.87 5.09 -1.40
CA THR A 39 -6.50 5.43 -1.81
C THR A 39 -5.95 4.27 -2.61
N ALA A 40 -5.44 4.56 -3.81
CA ALA A 40 -4.72 3.56 -4.59
C ALA A 40 -3.24 3.59 -4.23
N ILE A 41 -2.63 2.41 -4.15
CA ILE A 41 -1.21 2.21 -3.90
C ILE A 41 -0.60 1.51 -5.10
N TYR A 42 0.35 2.16 -5.75
CA TYR A 42 1.06 1.63 -6.91
C TYR A 42 2.46 1.17 -6.53
N VAL A 43 2.87 0.00 -7.02
CA VAL A 43 4.19 -0.57 -6.76
C VAL A 43 4.78 -1.24 -7.98
N ARG A 44 6.11 -1.24 -8.06
CA ARG A 44 6.86 -2.05 -9.03
C ARG A 44 7.22 -3.40 -8.43
N GLY A 45 6.68 -4.47 -9.01
CA GLY A 45 6.99 -5.84 -8.62
C GLY A 45 8.35 -6.33 -9.13
N THR A 46 8.71 -7.54 -8.73
CA THR A 46 10.00 -8.18 -9.07
C THR A 46 10.17 -8.48 -10.56
N ASN A 47 9.07 -8.60 -11.31
CA ASN A 47 9.05 -8.82 -12.76
C ASN A 47 8.94 -7.50 -13.56
N ALA A 48 9.22 -6.36 -12.93
CA ALA A 48 9.05 -5.02 -13.50
C ALA A 48 7.60 -4.66 -13.89
N ALA A 49 6.60 -5.47 -13.52
CA ALA A 49 5.20 -5.10 -13.70
C ALA A 49 4.76 -4.06 -12.65
N LEU A 50 3.83 -3.20 -13.05
CA LEU A 50 3.12 -2.28 -12.18
C LEU A 50 1.92 -3.00 -11.57
N PHE A 51 1.81 -2.96 -10.25
CA PHE A 51 0.65 -3.46 -9.50
C PHE A 51 -0.06 -2.30 -8.80
N SER A 52 -1.38 -2.40 -8.66
CA SER A 52 -2.21 -1.47 -7.88
C SER A 52 -2.99 -2.20 -6.80
N TYR A 53 -3.04 -1.62 -5.60
CA TYR A 53 -3.88 -2.04 -4.48
C TYR A 53 -4.84 -0.90 -4.14
N ASP A 54 -6.13 -1.22 -3.94
CA ASP A 54 -7.21 -0.27 -3.62
C ASP A 54 -7.84 -0.60 -2.26
#